data_AF-A0A3Q1CLG7-F1
#
_entry.id   AF-A0A3Q1CLG7-F1
#
_cell.length_a   1.000
_cell.length_b   1.000
_cell.length_c   1.000
_cell.angle_alpha   90.00
_cell.angle_beta   90.00
_cell.angle_gamma   90.00
#
_symmetry.space_group_name_H-M   'P 1'
#
loop_
_entity.id
_entity.type
_entity.pdbx_description
1 polymer ?
#
loop_
_entity_poly.entity_id
_entity_poly.type
_entity_poly.pdbx_seq_one_letter_code
_entity_poly.pdbx_strand_id
1 'polypeptide(L)'
;RMTGNTFNRGPPRMERGRGGVGGGGYRGNRGGSFNPINPAQPMSFGGYGNENAGGWNTAKDAYSSFGNNRGKSAFFNDRGNANRGRFEHGGFGGGGGGGNSRWVEESRDDGDWSKPTPRNERLEHELFSGSNTGINFEKYDDIPVEATGQNCPHHIESFQDVDMGEIVMGNIALSRYTRPTPVQKYAIPIVKSKRDLMACAQTGSGKTAAFLLPILSQIYADGPGEALNAAKASGQENGKFGRRKQYPISLVLAPTRELALQIYDEARKFSYRSRVRPCVVYGGADIGQQIRDLERGCHLLVATPGRLVDMMERGKIGLDYCNYLVLDEADRMLDMGFEPQIRRIVEQDTMPHKGIRQTMMFSATFPKEIQILARDFLEEYIFLAVGRVGSTSENITQKVVWVEESDKRSFLLDLLSATGKDSLTLVFVETKKGADALEDFLYREGYACTSIHGDRSQRDREEALNQFRSGKCPILVATAVSTHKILVDAPKTLFHESGKTTHMYQHNFQKLNEKHKHLHKSGK
;
A
#
# COMPACT_ATOMS: atom_id res chain seq x y z
N ARG A 1 -37.04 -12.19 46.40
CA ARG A 1 -38.31 -12.68 45.80
C ARG A 1 -38.30 -12.16 44.35
N MET A 2 -37.96 -12.96 43.33
CA MET A 2 -38.85 -13.92 42.60
C MET A 2 -40.09 -13.19 42.05
N THR A 3 -40.48 -13.22 40.77
CA THR A 3 -40.11 -13.92 39.50
C THR A 3 -40.48 -12.96 38.33
N GLY A 4 -40.04 -13.02 37.06
CA GLY A 4 -39.64 -14.11 36.17
C GLY A 4 -40.73 -14.35 35.09
N ASN A 5 -40.48 -14.03 33.81
CA ASN A 5 -41.15 -14.67 32.65
C ASN A 5 -40.52 -14.32 31.28
N THR A 6 -40.61 -15.26 30.34
CA THR A 6 -40.12 -15.22 28.95
C THR A 6 -41.20 -15.71 27.98
N PHE A 7 -41.22 -15.23 26.71
CA PHE A 7 -41.16 -16.03 25.46
C PHE A 7 -41.66 -15.32 24.18
N ASN A 8 -41.07 -15.75 23.04
CA ASN A 8 -41.33 -15.34 21.65
C ASN A 8 -42.71 -15.73 21.09
N ARG A 9 -43.16 -15.00 20.05
CA ARG A 9 -43.61 -15.56 18.73
C ARG A 9 -43.78 -14.47 17.66
N GLY A 10 -43.35 -14.73 16.43
CA GLY A 10 -43.54 -13.86 15.26
C GLY A 10 -44.76 -14.24 14.39
N PRO A 11 -45.10 -13.42 13.36
CA PRO A 11 -46.26 -13.64 12.50
C PRO A 11 -45.99 -14.54 11.27
N PRO A 12 -47.04 -15.09 10.62
CA PRO A 12 -46.90 -16.26 9.74
C PRO A 12 -46.92 -15.98 8.22
N ARG A 13 -46.49 -17.00 7.47
CA ARG A 13 -46.58 -17.12 6.00
C ARG A 13 -47.92 -17.75 5.61
N MET A 14 -48.57 -17.26 4.54
CA MET A 14 -49.74 -17.91 3.93
C MET A 14 -49.52 -18.14 2.43
N GLU A 15 -50.06 -19.26 1.95
CA GLU A 15 -49.94 -19.75 0.57
C GLU A 15 -51.33 -20.24 0.10
N ARG A 16 -51.79 -19.74 -1.06
CA ARG A 16 -52.93 -20.16 -1.89
C ARG A 16 -52.87 -19.31 -3.18
N GLY A 17 -53.28 -19.74 -4.37
CA GLY A 17 -53.81 -21.05 -4.78
C GLY A 17 -54.89 -20.97 -5.87
N ARG A 18 -54.47 -20.96 -7.15
CA ARG A 18 -55.23 -21.26 -8.41
C ARG A 18 -56.40 -20.37 -8.90
N GLY A 19 -56.43 -20.22 -10.24
CA GLY A 19 -57.59 -19.84 -11.09
C GLY A 19 -57.45 -18.45 -11.75
N GLY A 20 -57.73 -18.21 -13.04
CA GLY A 20 -58.00 -19.11 -14.17
C GLY A 20 -58.79 -18.46 -15.33
N VAL A 21 -58.24 -18.53 -16.57
CA VAL A 21 -58.93 -18.38 -17.89
C VAL A 21 -59.25 -16.97 -18.46
N GLY A 22 -58.85 -16.76 -19.73
CA GLY A 22 -59.42 -15.78 -20.69
C GLY A 22 -58.69 -14.43 -20.78
N GLY A 23 -58.40 -13.84 -21.96
CA GLY A 23 -58.57 -14.28 -23.34
C GLY A 23 -58.51 -13.09 -24.32
N GLY A 24 -58.08 -13.30 -25.58
CA GLY A 24 -58.19 -12.30 -26.65
C GLY A 24 -56.87 -11.62 -27.05
N GLY A 25 -56.49 -11.77 -28.32
CA GLY A 25 -55.41 -11.00 -28.95
C GLY A 25 -55.90 -10.34 -30.24
N TYR A 26 -55.17 -9.34 -30.73
CA TYR A 26 -55.40 -8.75 -32.05
C TYR A 26 -54.10 -8.59 -32.84
N ARG A 27 -54.18 -8.93 -34.14
CA ARG A 27 -53.10 -8.88 -35.14
C ARG A 27 -53.76 -8.43 -36.45
N GLY A 28 -53.11 -7.56 -37.24
CA GLY A 28 -53.64 -7.07 -38.54
C GLY A 28 -53.45 -5.55 -38.69
N ASN A 29 -52.54 -4.95 -39.48
CA ASN A 29 -51.91 -5.25 -40.78
C ASN A 29 -52.55 -4.50 -41.97
N ARG A 30 -51.88 -3.42 -42.42
CA ARG A 30 -51.87 -2.78 -43.75
C ARG A 30 -50.56 -1.97 -43.82
N GLY A 31 -49.72 -1.99 -44.86
CA GLY A 31 -49.80 -2.64 -46.18
C GLY A 31 -49.96 -1.58 -47.29
N GLY A 32 -48.91 -1.35 -48.11
CA GLY A 32 -48.95 -0.38 -49.21
C GLY A 32 -47.58 -0.05 -49.83
N SER A 33 -47.02 -0.96 -50.62
CA SER A 33 -45.81 -0.74 -51.45
C SER A 33 -46.15 -0.07 -52.78
N PHE A 34 -45.19 0.58 -53.47
CA PHE A 34 -45.08 0.51 -54.95
C PHE A 34 -43.71 0.95 -55.50
N ASN A 35 -43.28 0.27 -56.56
CA ASN A 35 -42.14 0.47 -57.49
C ASN A 35 -42.54 -0.35 -58.77
N PRO A 36 -41.87 -0.35 -59.96
CA PRO A 36 -40.72 0.41 -60.49
C PRO A 36 -40.97 0.93 -61.94
N ILE A 37 -39.93 1.28 -62.74
CA ILE A 37 -39.73 0.96 -64.20
C ILE A 37 -38.35 1.47 -64.73
N ASN A 38 -37.87 0.92 -65.87
CA ASN A 38 -36.50 1.02 -66.48
C ASN A 38 -36.60 1.67 -67.92
N PRO A 39 -35.65 1.66 -68.92
CA PRO A 39 -34.35 0.94 -69.07
C PRO A 39 -33.13 1.65 -69.79
N ALA A 40 -31.98 0.97 -69.76
CA ALA A 40 -30.96 0.74 -70.83
C ALA A 40 -29.98 1.82 -71.42
N GLN A 41 -28.66 1.58 -71.18
CA GLN A 41 -27.50 1.51 -72.14
C GLN A 41 -26.96 2.80 -72.85
N PRO A 42 -25.69 2.86 -73.35
CA PRO A 42 -24.41 2.22 -72.93
C PRO A 42 -23.13 3.15 -72.97
N MET A 43 -21.92 2.56 -72.93
CA MET A 43 -20.53 3.10 -73.11
C MET A 43 -19.81 3.66 -71.86
N SER A 44 -18.47 3.56 -71.67
CA SER A 44 -17.44 2.58 -72.11
C SER A 44 -16.11 2.86 -71.38
N PHE A 45 -15.34 1.83 -70.98
CA PHE A 45 -13.93 1.85 -70.48
C PHE A 45 -13.59 2.74 -69.24
N GLY A 46 -12.75 2.37 -68.27
CA GLY A 46 -11.91 1.18 -68.00
C GLY A 46 -10.65 1.64 -67.22
N GLY A 47 -10.10 0.96 -66.20
CA GLY A 47 -10.48 -0.28 -65.51
C GLY A 47 -9.76 -0.43 -64.15
N TYR A 48 -10.00 -1.54 -63.43
CA TYR A 48 -9.47 -1.87 -62.09
C TYR A 48 -8.57 -3.14 -62.13
N GLY A 49 -7.79 -3.39 -61.05
CA GLY A 49 -7.10 -4.66 -60.75
C GLY A 49 -5.59 -4.47 -60.57
N ASN A 50 -4.96 -4.53 -59.39
CA ASN A 50 -4.98 -5.45 -58.23
C ASN A 50 -3.96 -6.61 -58.31
N GLU A 51 -3.04 -6.61 -57.32
CA GLU A 51 -2.20 -7.69 -56.76
C GLU A 51 -1.83 -8.93 -57.60
N ASN A 52 -0.51 -9.16 -57.81
CA ASN A 52 0.17 -10.35 -57.23
C ASN A 52 1.71 -10.39 -57.36
N ALA A 53 2.34 -11.06 -56.37
CA ALA A 53 3.56 -11.88 -56.39
C ALA A 53 4.90 -11.42 -57.03
N GLY A 54 6.00 -11.58 -56.27
CA GLY A 54 7.19 -12.32 -56.79
C GLY A 54 8.56 -11.63 -56.93
N GLY A 55 9.30 -11.47 -55.82
CA GLY A 55 10.69 -11.99 -55.67
C GLY A 55 11.91 -11.42 -56.43
N TRP A 56 12.90 -10.97 -55.64
CA TRP A 56 14.38 -11.03 -55.81
C TRP A 56 15.17 -9.95 -56.61
N ASN A 57 16.04 -9.25 -55.86
CA ASN A 57 17.30 -8.55 -56.21
C ASN A 57 17.25 -7.41 -57.26
N THR A 58 17.92 -6.25 -57.08
CA THR A 58 19.34 -6.10 -56.69
C THR A 58 19.68 -4.66 -56.22
N ALA A 59 20.65 -4.55 -55.30
CA ALA A 59 21.58 -3.42 -55.03
C ALA A 59 21.09 -1.99 -54.62
N LYS A 60 21.39 -1.68 -53.35
CA LYS A 60 22.26 -0.60 -52.82
C LYS A 60 21.93 0.90 -53.03
N ASP A 61 22.08 1.58 -51.90
CA ASP A 61 22.09 3.02 -51.66
C ASP A 61 23.20 3.78 -52.39
N ALA A 62 22.84 4.97 -52.92
CA ALA A 62 23.70 6.16 -52.95
C ALA A 62 22.89 7.40 -53.39
N TYR A 63 22.72 8.40 -52.52
CA TYR A 63 23.27 9.75 -52.74
C TYR A 63 23.00 10.68 -51.53
N SER A 64 24.08 11.24 -50.98
CA SER A 64 24.08 12.27 -49.96
C SER A 64 23.98 13.67 -50.57
N SER A 65 23.35 14.64 -49.88
CA SER A 65 23.40 16.05 -50.29
C SER A 65 23.54 16.99 -49.09
N PHE A 66 24.69 17.68 -49.04
CA PHE A 66 25.13 18.89 -48.29
C PHE A 66 24.43 19.32 -46.97
N GLY A 67 25.13 19.79 -45.94
CA GLY A 67 26.57 20.07 -45.77
C GLY A 67 26.79 21.34 -44.93
N ASN A 68 27.80 21.39 -44.05
CA ASN A 68 28.28 22.65 -43.48
C ASN A 68 29.76 22.59 -43.01
N ASN A 69 30.30 23.74 -42.59
CA ASN A 69 31.62 24.21 -43.00
C ASN A 69 32.83 23.85 -42.08
N ARG A 70 34.05 24.13 -42.60
CA ARG A 70 35.37 23.88 -42.00
C ARG A 70 35.82 24.97 -41.01
N GLY A 71 36.73 24.60 -40.10
CA GLY A 71 37.66 25.51 -39.38
C GLY A 71 38.83 24.71 -38.78
N LYS A 72 40.09 25.14 -38.97
CA LYS A 72 41.30 24.37 -38.61
C LYS A 72 42.23 25.12 -37.66
N SER A 73 42.90 24.39 -36.78
CA SER A 73 44.36 24.38 -36.50
C SER A 73 44.60 23.82 -35.08
N ALA A 74 45.75 23.29 -34.67
CA ALA A 74 46.89 22.60 -35.27
C ALA A 74 47.89 22.36 -34.10
N PHE A 75 48.77 21.35 -34.21
CA PHE A 75 50.16 21.28 -33.71
C PHE A 75 50.58 19.88 -33.21
N PHE A 76 51.85 19.61 -33.46
CA PHE A 76 52.65 18.38 -33.35
C PHE A 76 52.67 17.75 -31.93
N ASN A 77 53.08 16.49 -31.71
CA ASN A 77 54.23 15.83 -32.35
C ASN A 77 54.21 14.29 -32.34
N ASP A 78 55.04 13.70 -33.21
CA ASP A 78 55.25 12.27 -33.45
C ASP A 78 56.54 11.75 -32.76
N ARG A 79 56.61 10.42 -32.54
CA ARG A 79 57.75 9.51 -32.25
C ARG A 79 57.27 8.34 -31.37
N GLY A 80 57.55 7.08 -31.66
CA GLY A 80 58.22 6.53 -32.85
C GLY A 80 58.21 5.00 -32.84
N ASN A 81 58.18 4.41 -34.04
CA ASN A 81 58.09 2.97 -34.30
C ASN A 81 59.48 2.30 -34.36
N ALA A 82 59.67 1.14 -33.72
CA ALA A 82 60.74 0.19 -34.08
C ALA A 82 60.43 -1.25 -33.61
N ASN A 83 60.80 -2.22 -34.43
CA ASN A 83 60.50 -3.66 -34.30
C ASN A 83 61.80 -4.47 -34.08
N ARG A 84 61.64 -5.73 -33.62
CA ARG A 84 62.57 -6.90 -33.62
C ARG A 84 63.13 -7.32 -32.25
N GLY A 85 63.02 -8.62 -31.96
CA GLY A 85 63.65 -9.28 -30.80
C GLY A 85 63.16 -10.71 -30.54
N ARG A 86 63.35 -11.64 -31.50
CA ARG A 86 63.08 -13.08 -31.28
C ARG A 86 64.27 -13.73 -30.58
N PHE A 87 64.06 -14.30 -29.40
CA PHE A 87 64.89 -15.38 -28.86
C PHE A 87 64.02 -16.43 -28.19
N GLU A 88 64.50 -17.67 -28.19
CA GLU A 88 63.73 -18.90 -28.02
C GLU A 88 64.53 -19.86 -27.14
N HIS A 89 64.07 -20.13 -25.92
CA HIS A 89 64.40 -21.27 -25.03
C HIS A 89 63.68 -21.04 -23.69
N GLY A 90 63.10 -22.03 -23.02
CA GLY A 90 62.87 -23.43 -23.38
C GLY A 90 61.67 -23.97 -22.60
N GLY A 91 61.03 -25.02 -23.10
CA GLY A 91 59.79 -25.54 -22.52
C GLY A 91 60.00 -26.47 -21.32
N PHE A 92 59.11 -26.38 -20.34
CA PHE A 92 58.66 -27.52 -19.53
C PHE A 92 57.12 -27.49 -19.50
N GLY A 93 56.49 -28.61 -19.83
CA GLY A 93 55.03 -28.70 -19.96
C GLY A 93 54.34 -29.25 -18.71
N GLY A 94 53.03 -29.05 -18.62
CA GLY A 94 52.15 -29.75 -17.68
C GLY A 94 50.96 -28.93 -17.18
N GLY A 95 49.73 -29.28 -17.62
CA GLY A 95 48.45 -28.90 -17.02
C GLY A 95 48.15 -27.39 -16.88
N GLY A 96 47.26 -26.75 -17.63
CA GLY A 96 46.06 -27.28 -18.29
C GLY A 96 44.85 -27.21 -17.37
N GLY A 97 44.13 -26.08 -17.37
CA GLY A 97 42.83 -25.92 -16.72
C GLY A 97 42.80 -24.90 -15.58
N GLY A 98 42.39 -23.67 -15.87
CA GLY A 98 42.13 -22.66 -14.85
C GLY A 98 41.02 -23.10 -13.89
N GLY A 99 41.34 -23.20 -12.60
CA GLY A 99 40.41 -23.57 -11.55
C GLY A 99 39.31 -22.52 -11.37
N ASN A 100 38.20 -22.73 -12.06
CA ASN A 100 36.96 -21.97 -11.95
C ASN A 100 36.62 -21.73 -10.47
N SER A 101 36.57 -20.46 -10.04
CA SER A 101 36.11 -20.08 -8.70
C SER A 101 34.63 -20.44 -8.57
N ARG A 102 34.37 -21.70 -8.21
CA ARG A 102 33.06 -22.17 -7.76
C ARG A 102 32.66 -21.24 -6.63
N TRP A 103 31.66 -20.41 -6.91
CA TRP A 103 30.76 -19.93 -5.89
C TRP A 103 30.34 -21.17 -5.11
N VAL A 104 30.86 -21.31 -3.90
CA VAL A 104 30.30 -22.24 -2.94
C VAL A 104 28.92 -21.69 -2.70
N GLU A 105 27.93 -22.34 -3.32
CA GLU A 105 26.53 -22.17 -3.01
C GLU A 105 26.37 -22.71 -1.59
N GLU A 106 26.71 -21.85 -0.64
CA GLU A 106 26.70 -22.11 0.79
C GLU A 106 25.32 -22.67 1.09
N SER A 107 25.30 -23.95 1.43
CA SER A 107 24.08 -24.74 1.42
C SER A 107 23.11 -24.03 2.34
N ARG A 108 21.99 -23.56 1.78
CA ARG A 108 20.93 -22.91 2.55
C ARG A 108 20.44 -23.94 3.54
N ASP A 109 20.98 -23.86 4.75
CA ASP A 109 20.60 -24.69 5.87
C ASP A 109 19.11 -24.46 6.11
N ASP A 110 18.30 -25.43 5.65
CA ASP A 110 16.87 -25.56 5.91
C ASP A 110 16.60 -25.87 7.41
N GLY A 111 17.62 -25.69 8.25
CA GLY A 111 17.57 -25.80 9.69
C GLY A 111 16.68 -24.76 10.36
N ASP A 112 16.18 -25.21 11.51
CA ASP A 112 15.53 -24.50 12.60
C ASP A 112 15.45 -22.96 12.48
N TRP A 113 14.26 -22.47 12.14
CA TRP A 113 13.95 -21.05 11.98
C TRP A 113 13.84 -20.29 13.31
N SER A 114 13.79 -20.98 14.45
CA SER A 114 13.81 -20.37 15.78
C SER A 114 15.21 -19.90 16.20
N LYS A 115 16.27 -20.47 15.59
CA LYS A 115 17.65 -20.14 15.91
C LYS A 115 18.12 -18.86 15.21
N PRO A 116 18.69 -17.89 15.95
CA PRO A 116 19.16 -16.66 15.36
C PRO A 116 20.40 -16.88 14.48
N THR A 117 20.44 -16.22 13.33
CA THR A 117 21.60 -16.22 12.44
C THR A 117 22.76 -15.37 13.00
N PRO A 118 23.99 -15.47 12.46
CA PRO A 118 25.14 -14.71 12.94
C PRO A 118 24.89 -13.19 12.93
N ARG A 119 25.43 -12.50 13.94
CA ARG A 119 25.31 -11.04 14.08
C ARG A 119 26.01 -10.34 12.91
N ASN A 120 25.35 -9.34 12.33
CA ASN A 120 25.91 -8.44 11.34
C ASN A 120 25.84 -7.01 11.88
N GLU A 121 26.97 -6.46 12.31
CA GLU A 121 27.05 -5.18 13.02
C GLU A 121 26.63 -3.99 12.14
N ARG A 122 26.98 -4.02 10.84
CA ARG A 122 26.57 -2.97 9.90
C ARG A 122 25.05 -2.92 9.75
N LEU A 123 24.41 -4.08 9.60
CA LEU A 123 22.95 -4.15 9.47
C LEU A 123 22.26 -3.85 10.80
N GLU A 124 22.83 -4.23 11.93
CA GLU A 124 22.32 -3.86 13.26
C GLU A 124 22.33 -2.34 13.44
N HIS A 125 23.44 -1.68 13.11
CA HIS A 125 23.52 -0.23 13.14
C HIS A 125 22.51 0.39 12.17
N GLU A 126 22.38 -0.10 10.93
CA GLU A 126 21.39 0.40 9.97
C GLU A 126 19.95 0.34 10.50
N LEU A 127 19.57 -0.74 11.17
CA LEU A 127 18.20 -0.98 11.64
C LEU A 127 17.88 -0.31 12.99
N PHE A 128 18.85 -0.20 13.90
CA PHE A 128 18.62 0.18 15.30
C PHE A 128 19.36 1.45 15.76
N SER A 129 20.12 2.15 14.89
CA SER A 129 20.77 3.42 15.27
C SER A 129 19.80 4.60 15.38
N GLY A 130 18.60 4.50 14.80
CA GLY A 130 17.59 5.54 14.87
C GLY A 130 17.04 5.72 16.28
N SER A 131 16.93 6.96 16.75
CA SER A 131 16.30 7.27 18.04
C SER A 131 14.86 6.74 18.08
N ASN A 132 14.58 5.89 19.06
CA ASN A 132 13.21 5.53 19.39
C ASN A 132 12.40 6.79 19.64
N THR A 133 11.30 6.92 18.93
CA THR A 133 10.52 8.15 18.93
C THR A 133 9.75 8.17 20.24
N GLY A 134 10.24 8.94 21.22
CA GLY A 134 9.77 8.93 22.60
C GLY A 134 8.27 9.18 22.71
N ILE A 135 7.49 8.09 22.71
CA ILE A 135 6.09 8.10 23.10
C ILE A 135 6.10 8.37 24.60
N ASN A 136 5.34 9.38 25.05
CA ASN A 136 5.21 9.61 26.49
C ASN A 136 4.29 8.54 27.08
N PHE A 137 4.87 7.38 27.41
CA PHE A 137 4.16 6.15 27.78
C PHE A 137 3.25 6.32 29.00
N GLU A 138 3.57 7.24 29.92
CA GLU A 138 2.75 7.50 31.12
C GLU A 138 1.32 7.94 30.77
N LYS A 139 1.13 8.63 29.63
CA LYS A 139 -0.21 9.02 29.14
C LYS A 139 -1.01 7.89 28.50
N TYR A 140 -0.43 6.70 28.35
CA TYR A 140 -1.08 5.58 27.67
C TYR A 140 -1.66 4.55 28.65
N ASP A 141 -1.19 4.51 29.89
CA ASP A 141 -1.69 3.55 30.90
C ASP A 141 -3.16 3.84 31.28
N ASP A 142 -3.58 5.10 31.25
CA ASP A 142 -4.96 5.54 31.54
C ASP A 142 -5.96 5.33 30.37
N ILE A 143 -5.51 4.88 29.20
CA ILE A 143 -6.40 4.71 28.03
C ILE A 143 -7.27 3.47 28.25
N PRO A 144 -8.62 3.59 28.32
CA PRO A 144 -9.49 2.45 28.53
C PRO A 144 -9.41 1.50 27.33
N VAL A 145 -9.30 0.20 27.61
CA VAL A 145 -9.28 -0.86 26.59
C VAL A 145 -10.38 -1.87 26.86
N GLU A 146 -11.22 -2.10 25.85
CA GLU A 146 -12.30 -3.09 25.89
C GLU A 146 -12.03 -4.18 24.86
N ALA A 147 -12.00 -5.44 25.30
CA ALA A 147 -11.86 -6.61 24.43
C ALA A 147 -13.12 -7.47 24.57
N THR A 148 -13.84 -7.69 23.47
CA THR A 148 -15.11 -8.44 23.44
C THR A 148 -15.06 -9.56 22.41
N GLY A 149 -15.50 -10.76 22.80
CA GLY A 149 -15.49 -11.95 21.96
C GLY A 149 -15.48 -13.22 22.81
N GLN A 150 -15.75 -14.38 22.20
CA GLN A 150 -15.73 -15.65 22.92
C GLN A 150 -14.31 -16.03 23.33
N ASN A 151 -14.12 -16.49 24.57
CA ASN A 151 -12.83 -16.97 25.08
C ASN A 151 -11.65 -16.02 24.78
N CYS A 152 -11.81 -14.73 25.07
CA CYS A 152 -10.75 -13.74 24.90
C CYS A 152 -9.58 -14.09 25.85
N PRO A 153 -8.34 -14.22 25.36
CA PRO A 153 -7.16 -14.34 26.22
C PRO A 153 -6.99 -13.14 27.15
N HIS A 154 -6.36 -13.36 28.31
CA HIS A 154 -5.96 -12.28 29.20
C HIS A 154 -4.89 -11.40 28.54
N HIS A 155 -4.89 -10.11 28.88
CA HIS A 155 -3.85 -9.18 28.45
C HIS A 155 -2.54 -9.44 29.19
N ILE A 156 -1.44 -8.93 28.62
CA ILE A 156 -0.09 -8.99 29.19
C ILE A 156 0.34 -7.61 29.71
N GLU A 157 1.23 -7.59 30.69
CA GLU A 157 1.83 -6.36 31.23
C GLU A 157 3.26 -6.14 30.71
N SER A 158 3.98 -7.22 30.43
CA SER A 158 5.34 -7.25 29.89
C SER A 158 5.41 -8.10 28.63
N PHE A 159 6.35 -7.78 27.72
CA PHE A 159 6.67 -8.67 26.59
C PHE A 159 7.19 -10.04 27.04
N GLN A 160 7.62 -10.19 28.30
CA GLN A 160 8.10 -11.44 28.88
C GLN A 160 6.96 -12.40 29.30
N ASP A 161 5.72 -11.90 29.40
CA ASP A 161 4.57 -12.70 29.82
C ASP A 161 4.08 -13.68 28.73
N VAL A 162 4.60 -13.53 27.51
CA VAL A 162 4.32 -14.41 26.35
C VAL A 162 5.64 -14.93 25.79
N ASP A 163 5.78 -16.24 25.64
CA ASP A 163 6.94 -16.79 24.93
C ASP A 163 6.87 -16.44 23.43
N MET A 164 7.72 -15.50 23.03
CA MET A 164 7.90 -15.09 21.65
C MET A 164 9.18 -15.63 20.99
N GLY A 165 10.03 -16.35 21.72
CA GLY A 165 11.32 -16.89 21.25
C GLY A 165 12.47 -15.87 21.23
N GLU A 166 13.70 -16.40 21.16
CA GLU A 166 14.96 -15.63 21.31
C GLU A 166 15.08 -14.48 20.30
N ILE A 167 14.81 -14.74 19.01
CA ILE A 167 14.91 -13.77 17.93
C ILE A 167 14.04 -12.54 18.21
N VAL A 168 12.75 -12.76 18.55
CA VAL A 168 11.80 -11.67 18.77
C VAL A 168 12.17 -10.87 20.01
N MET A 169 12.48 -11.55 21.13
CA MET A 169 12.84 -10.88 22.37
C MET A 169 14.16 -10.10 22.26
N GLY A 170 15.15 -10.64 21.54
CA GLY A 170 16.39 -9.92 21.22
C GLY A 170 16.15 -8.68 20.36
N ASN A 171 15.28 -8.77 19.34
CA ASN A 171 14.96 -7.64 18.47
C ASN A 171 14.07 -6.58 19.16
N ILE A 172 13.21 -6.96 20.12
CA ILE A 172 12.49 -6.02 21.00
C ILE A 172 13.50 -5.22 21.84
N ALA A 173 14.51 -5.88 22.41
CA ALA A 173 15.56 -5.24 23.21
C ALA A 173 16.45 -4.31 22.37
N LEU A 174 16.88 -4.74 21.17
CA LEU A 174 17.61 -3.89 20.21
C LEU A 174 16.77 -2.68 19.74
N SER A 175 15.47 -2.88 19.50
CA SER A 175 14.50 -1.81 19.27
C SER A 175 14.18 -0.98 20.53
N ARG A 176 14.80 -1.24 21.68
CA ARG A 176 14.60 -0.49 22.95
C ARG A 176 13.14 -0.33 23.38
N TYR A 177 12.30 -1.32 23.08
CA TYR A 177 10.90 -1.35 23.54
C TYR A 177 10.87 -1.93 24.96
N THR A 178 10.60 -1.08 25.96
CA THR A 178 10.67 -1.45 27.38
C THR A 178 9.38 -2.06 27.91
N ARG A 179 8.22 -1.59 27.44
CA ARG A 179 6.89 -2.08 27.82
C ARG A 179 5.92 -2.08 26.65
N PRO A 180 4.97 -3.03 26.59
CA PRO A 180 3.91 -3.04 25.57
C PRO A 180 2.98 -1.84 25.72
N THR A 181 2.57 -1.25 24.61
CA THR A 181 1.50 -0.23 24.57
C THR A 181 0.12 -0.88 24.80
N PRO A 182 -0.94 -0.12 25.13
CA PRO A 182 -2.26 -0.69 25.42
C PRO A 182 -2.83 -1.60 24.32
N VAL A 183 -2.63 -1.26 23.03
CA VAL A 183 -3.04 -2.14 21.93
C VAL A 183 -2.20 -3.42 21.86
N GLN A 184 -0.91 -3.35 22.19
CA GLN A 184 0.00 -4.51 22.20
C GLN A 184 -0.32 -5.47 23.36
N LYS A 185 -0.62 -4.93 24.56
CA LYS A 185 -1.01 -5.70 25.76
C LYS A 185 -2.14 -6.69 25.48
N TYR A 186 -3.10 -6.33 24.64
CA TYR A 186 -4.25 -7.16 24.31
C TYR A 186 -4.05 -7.92 22.99
N ALA A 187 -3.57 -7.25 21.93
CA ALA A 187 -3.45 -7.88 20.62
C ALA A 187 -2.38 -9.00 20.56
N ILE A 188 -1.25 -8.86 21.26
CA ILE A 188 -0.18 -9.88 21.22
C ILE A 188 -0.67 -11.25 21.72
N PRO A 189 -1.28 -11.40 22.91
CA PRO A 189 -1.80 -12.69 23.36
C PRO A 189 -2.99 -13.19 22.52
N ILE A 190 -3.85 -12.31 21.98
CA ILE A 190 -4.92 -12.70 21.04
C ILE A 190 -4.31 -13.34 19.77
N VAL A 191 -3.34 -12.67 19.14
CA VAL A 191 -2.73 -13.14 17.88
C VAL A 191 -1.89 -14.39 18.11
N LYS A 192 -1.14 -14.47 19.22
CA LYS A 192 -0.38 -15.68 19.62
C LYS A 192 -1.30 -16.89 19.87
N SER A 193 -2.54 -16.65 20.29
CA SER A 193 -3.57 -17.70 20.47
C SER A 193 -4.27 -18.12 19.16
N LYS A 194 -3.72 -17.75 17.99
CA LYS A 194 -4.26 -18.04 16.64
C LYS A 194 -5.72 -17.57 16.44
N ARG A 195 -6.16 -16.52 17.16
CA ARG A 195 -7.51 -15.91 17.02
C ARG A 195 -7.50 -14.73 16.07
N ASP A 196 -8.58 -14.58 15.29
CA ASP A 196 -8.80 -13.39 14.48
C ASP A 196 -9.07 -12.16 15.35
N LEU A 197 -8.69 -10.98 14.84
CA LEU A 197 -8.71 -9.72 15.59
C LEU A 197 -9.26 -8.57 14.74
N MET A 198 -10.24 -7.86 15.27
CA MET A 198 -10.64 -6.53 14.79
C MET A 198 -10.22 -5.49 15.83
N ALA A 199 -9.18 -4.71 15.54
CA ALA A 199 -8.62 -3.73 16.47
C ALA A 199 -8.88 -2.28 16.02
N CYS A 200 -9.70 -1.58 16.80
CA CYS A 200 -9.95 -0.15 16.68
C CYS A 200 -9.00 0.64 17.59
N ALA A 201 -7.93 1.19 17.01
CA ALA A 201 -6.91 1.94 17.74
C ALA A 201 -6.33 3.10 16.91
N GLN A 202 -6.14 4.25 17.56
CA GLN A 202 -5.58 5.45 16.93
C GLN A 202 -4.15 5.22 16.39
N THR A 203 -3.73 6.01 15.41
CA THR A 203 -2.40 5.91 14.80
C THR A 203 -1.29 6.41 15.75
N GLY A 204 -0.15 5.71 15.72
CA GLY A 204 0.91 5.88 16.72
C GLY A 204 0.58 5.27 18.09
N SER A 205 -0.33 4.29 18.16
CA SER A 205 -0.57 3.45 19.35
C SER A 205 0.32 2.20 19.42
N GLY A 206 1.07 1.88 18.36
CA GLY A 206 1.95 0.70 18.31
C GLY A 206 1.38 -0.53 17.59
N LYS A 207 0.29 -0.38 16.81
CA LYS A 207 -0.39 -1.43 16.02
C LYS A 207 0.57 -2.34 15.23
N THR A 208 1.55 -1.74 14.56
CA THR A 208 2.53 -2.44 13.71
C THR A 208 3.27 -3.55 14.46
N ALA A 209 3.84 -3.27 15.63
CA ALA A 209 4.48 -4.30 16.46
C ALA A 209 3.46 -5.26 17.11
N ALA A 210 2.23 -4.79 17.36
CA ALA A 210 1.17 -5.60 17.94
C ALA A 210 0.77 -6.81 17.07
N PHE A 211 0.87 -6.71 15.74
CA PHE A 211 0.73 -7.87 14.84
C PHE A 211 2.07 -8.48 14.41
N LEU A 212 3.11 -7.68 14.12
CA LEU A 212 4.39 -8.24 13.61
C LEU A 212 5.07 -9.18 14.61
N LEU A 213 5.13 -8.83 15.90
CA LEU A 213 5.82 -9.63 16.92
C LEU A 213 5.23 -11.05 17.06
N PRO A 214 3.92 -11.24 17.28
CA PRO A 214 3.32 -12.57 17.40
C PRO A 214 3.25 -13.33 16.06
N ILE A 215 3.13 -12.66 14.91
CA ILE A 215 3.20 -13.32 13.58
C ILE A 215 4.61 -13.88 13.35
N LEU A 216 5.65 -13.05 13.51
CA LEU A 216 7.04 -13.47 13.30
C LEU A 216 7.44 -14.57 14.30
N SER A 217 7.05 -14.44 15.57
CA SER A 217 7.23 -15.49 16.58
C SER A 217 6.70 -16.86 16.13
N GLN A 218 5.49 -16.89 15.56
CA GLN A 218 4.89 -18.13 15.07
C GLN A 218 5.57 -18.64 13.79
N ILE A 219 5.97 -17.76 12.85
CA ILE A 219 6.74 -18.17 11.66
C ILE A 219 8.12 -18.74 12.04
N TYR A 220 8.74 -18.29 13.13
CA TYR A 220 9.99 -18.87 13.63
C TYR A 220 9.80 -20.23 14.29
N ALA A 221 8.70 -20.43 15.02
CA ALA A 221 8.38 -21.69 15.69
C ALA A 221 7.87 -22.77 14.71
N ASP A 222 6.90 -22.41 13.86
CA ASP A 222 6.27 -23.33 12.90
C ASP A 222 7.16 -23.55 11.65
N GLY A 223 8.10 -22.63 11.38
CA GLY A 223 8.99 -22.67 10.22
C GLY A 223 8.30 -22.32 8.89
N PRO A 224 8.94 -22.59 7.75
CA PRO A 224 8.43 -22.17 6.44
C PRO A 224 7.33 -23.08 5.87
N GLY A 225 7.16 -24.29 6.41
CA GLY A 225 6.26 -25.31 5.86
C GLY A 225 6.48 -25.58 4.36
N GLU A 226 5.38 -25.87 3.67
CA GLU A 226 5.38 -26.16 2.22
C GLU A 226 5.67 -24.93 1.34
N ALA A 227 5.47 -23.71 1.85
CA ALA A 227 5.62 -22.47 1.07
C ALA A 227 7.03 -22.31 0.49
N LEU A 228 8.07 -22.68 1.26
CA LEU A 228 9.46 -22.65 0.80
C LEU A 228 9.73 -23.73 -0.26
N ASN A 229 9.09 -24.90 -0.17
CA ASN A 229 9.22 -25.97 -1.16
C ASN A 229 8.54 -25.57 -2.47
N ALA A 230 7.34 -24.98 -2.42
CA ALA A 230 6.65 -24.42 -3.59
C ALA A 230 7.45 -23.29 -4.25
N ALA A 231 8.06 -22.40 -3.46
CA ALA A 231 8.93 -21.35 -3.98
C ALA A 231 10.19 -21.93 -4.67
N LYS A 232 10.85 -22.92 -4.06
CA LYS A 232 12.00 -23.65 -4.66
C LYS A 232 11.60 -24.34 -5.97
N ALA A 233 10.49 -25.08 -5.99
CA ALA A 233 10.00 -25.81 -7.16
C ALA A 233 9.69 -24.87 -8.34
N SER A 234 9.01 -23.74 -8.09
CA SER A 234 8.69 -22.75 -9.13
C SER A 234 9.93 -22.19 -9.86
N GLY A 235 11.07 -22.17 -9.16
CA GLY A 235 12.37 -21.74 -9.71
C GLY A 235 13.13 -22.83 -10.46
N GLN A 236 12.75 -24.10 -10.32
CA GLN A 236 13.31 -25.24 -11.04
C GLN A 236 12.53 -25.55 -12.33
N GLU A 237 11.20 -25.57 -12.27
CA GLU A 237 10.33 -25.92 -13.41
C GLU A 237 10.49 -24.99 -14.62
N ASN A 238 10.76 -23.71 -14.39
CA ASN A 238 10.74 -22.69 -15.43
C ASN A 238 12.12 -22.38 -16.08
N GLY A 239 13.15 -23.18 -15.78
CA GLY A 239 14.49 -23.06 -16.37
C GLY A 239 15.23 -21.73 -16.08
N LYS A 240 16.32 -21.47 -16.82
CA LYS A 240 17.23 -20.32 -16.59
C LYS A 240 16.61 -18.92 -16.75
N PHE A 241 15.38 -18.83 -17.29
CA PHE A 241 14.65 -17.57 -17.50
C PHE A 241 13.30 -17.54 -16.75
N GLY A 242 13.14 -18.41 -15.76
CA GLY A 242 11.83 -18.73 -15.21
C GLY A 242 11.14 -17.63 -14.40
N ARG A 243 9.81 -17.58 -14.50
CA ARG A 243 8.94 -16.78 -13.63
C ARG A 243 8.96 -17.35 -12.20
N ARG A 244 9.97 -16.99 -11.40
CA ARG A 244 10.05 -17.34 -9.97
C ARG A 244 8.88 -16.72 -9.19
N LYS A 245 7.81 -17.48 -9.01
CA LYS A 245 6.65 -17.11 -8.19
C LYS A 245 7.02 -17.25 -6.71
N GLN A 246 6.75 -16.21 -5.91
CA GLN A 246 6.93 -16.26 -4.45
C GLN A 246 5.60 -16.54 -3.75
N TYR A 247 5.68 -17.18 -2.59
CA TYR A 247 4.52 -17.56 -1.78
C TYR A 247 4.72 -17.03 -0.35
N PRO A 248 4.31 -15.78 -0.06
CA PRO A 248 4.44 -15.21 1.28
C PRO A 248 3.57 -15.95 2.30
N ILE A 249 4.13 -16.24 3.47
CA ILE A 249 3.43 -16.86 4.60
C ILE A 249 2.55 -15.82 5.32
N SER A 250 2.99 -14.56 5.29
CA SER A 250 2.23 -13.42 5.80
C SER A 250 2.09 -12.32 4.73
N LEU A 251 0.89 -11.76 4.64
CA LEU A 251 0.55 -10.60 3.81
C LEU A 251 0.02 -9.47 4.69
N VAL A 252 0.62 -8.28 4.57
CA VAL A 252 0.15 -7.04 5.19
C VAL A 252 -0.29 -6.06 4.10
N LEU A 253 -1.57 -5.72 4.07
CA LEU A 253 -2.13 -4.70 3.20
C LEU A 253 -2.13 -3.33 3.89
N ALA A 254 -1.68 -2.31 3.17
CA ALA A 254 -1.64 -0.93 3.63
C ALA A 254 -2.15 0.04 2.54
N PRO A 255 -2.88 1.13 2.90
CA PRO A 255 -3.45 2.08 1.94
C PRO A 255 -2.41 2.90 1.17
N THR A 256 -1.27 3.19 1.78
CA THR A 256 -0.28 4.14 1.23
C THR A 256 1.10 3.50 1.09
N ARG A 257 1.91 4.05 0.17
CA ARG A 257 3.31 3.66 -0.03
C ARG A 257 4.12 3.86 1.26
N GLU A 258 3.82 4.94 1.97
CA GLU A 258 4.57 5.39 3.12
C GLU A 258 4.27 4.55 4.37
N LEU A 259 3.01 4.18 4.59
CA LEU A 259 2.68 3.19 5.63
C LEU A 259 3.26 1.82 5.27
N ALA A 260 3.18 1.39 4.01
CA ALA A 260 3.79 0.14 3.56
C ALA A 260 5.31 0.10 3.81
N LEU A 261 6.03 1.20 3.55
CA LEU A 261 7.45 1.33 3.88
C LEU A 261 7.72 1.32 5.38
N GLN A 262 6.92 2.04 6.18
CA GLN A 262 7.06 2.07 7.64
C GLN A 262 6.85 0.68 8.26
N ILE A 263 5.83 -0.06 7.84
CA ILE A 263 5.57 -1.44 8.28
C ILE A 263 6.71 -2.36 7.83
N TYR A 264 7.23 -2.19 6.62
CA TYR A 264 8.35 -2.95 6.09
C TYR A 264 9.64 -2.74 6.90
N ASP A 265 9.98 -1.50 7.26
CA ASP A 265 11.18 -1.21 8.05
C ASP A 265 11.06 -1.72 9.50
N GLU A 266 9.87 -1.66 10.12
CA GLU A 266 9.61 -2.35 11.40
C GLU A 266 9.71 -3.87 11.26
N ALA A 267 9.19 -4.46 10.16
CA ALA A 267 9.32 -5.89 9.90
C ALA A 267 10.79 -6.31 9.72
N ARG A 268 11.64 -5.48 9.08
CA ARG A 268 13.09 -5.70 8.98
C ARG A 268 13.79 -5.70 10.34
N LYS A 269 13.39 -4.82 11.26
CA LYS A 269 13.91 -4.80 12.64
C LYS A 269 13.57 -6.10 13.37
N PHE A 270 12.28 -6.47 13.40
CA PHE A 270 11.84 -7.66 14.11
C PHE A 270 12.28 -8.97 13.43
N SER A 271 12.60 -8.94 12.14
CA SER A 271 13.20 -10.06 11.40
C SER A 271 14.73 -10.06 11.34
N TYR A 272 15.41 -9.16 12.06
CA TYR A 272 16.87 -9.16 12.17
C TYR A 272 17.36 -10.49 12.78
N ARG A 273 18.51 -10.98 12.32
CA ARG A 273 19.06 -12.30 12.66
C ARG A 273 18.09 -13.49 12.47
N SER A 274 17.16 -13.42 11.53
CA SER A 274 16.25 -14.52 11.20
C SER A 274 16.40 -15.01 9.75
N ARG A 275 15.77 -16.16 9.43
CA ARG A 275 15.61 -16.66 8.05
C ARG A 275 14.38 -16.05 7.33
N VAL A 276 13.53 -15.28 8.03
CA VAL A 276 12.39 -14.57 7.43
C VAL A 276 12.89 -13.37 6.63
N ARG A 277 12.45 -13.28 5.37
CA ARG A 277 12.74 -12.13 4.49
C ARG A 277 11.45 -11.34 4.25
N PRO A 278 11.31 -10.14 4.83
CA PRO A 278 10.25 -9.22 4.45
C PRO A 278 10.55 -8.62 3.07
N CYS A 279 9.50 -8.29 2.33
CA CYS A 279 9.52 -7.55 1.06
C CYS A 279 8.42 -6.47 1.07
N VAL A 280 8.54 -5.46 0.19
CA VAL A 280 7.54 -4.40 0.07
C VAL A 280 7.23 -4.06 -1.39
N VAL A 281 5.94 -3.93 -1.73
CA VAL A 281 5.48 -3.55 -3.08
C VAL A 281 4.41 -2.45 -3.05
N TYR A 282 4.62 -1.38 -3.81
CA TYR A 282 3.69 -0.25 -3.88
C TYR A 282 3.67 0.45 -5.24
N GLY A 283 2.55 1.11 -5.54
CA GLY A 283 2.38 1.94 -6.74
C GLY A 283 3.27 3.19 -6.78
N GLY A 284 3.43 3.80 -7.96
CA GLY A 284 4.22 5.02 -8.13
C GLY A 284 5.75 4.84 -8.08
N ALA A 285 6.24 3.61 -8.20
CA ALA A 285 7.65 3.28 -8.35
C ALA A 285 7.88 2.14 -9.35
N ASP A 286 9.11 2.02 -9.87
CA ASP A 286 9.49 0.98 -10.82
C ASP A 286 9.10 -0.42 -10.31
N ILE A 287 8.31 -1.12 -11.13
CA ILE A 287 7.90 -2.49 -10.86
C ILE A 287 9.03 -3.49 -11.11
N GLY A 288 9.95 -3.19 -12.03
CA GLY A 288 11.09 -4.07 -12.34
C GLY A 288 11.98 -4.30 -11.13
N GLN A 289 12.28 -3.24 -10.37
CA GLN A 289 13.06 -3.32 -9.14
C GLN A 289 12.34 -4.10 -8.04
N GLN A 290 11.03 -3.91 -7.89
CA GLN A 290 10.22 -4.66 -6.93
C GLN A 290 10.16 -6.16 -7.29
N ILE A 291 10.00 -6.50 -8.58
CA ILE A 291 10.04 -7.89 -9.06
C ILE A 291 11.41 -8.53 -8.76
N ARG A 292 12.52 -7.87 -9.12
CA ARG A 292 13.88 -8.36 -8.84
C ARG A 292 14.14 -8.56 -7.36
N ASP A 293 13.49 -7.77 -6.50
CA ASP A 293 13.63 -7.93 -5.06
C ASP A 293 12.80 -9.10 -4.51
N LEU A 294 11.58 -9.32 -5.01
CA LEU A 294 10.77 -10.50 -4.68
C LEU A 294 11.48 -11.80 -5.08
N GLU A 295 12.09 -11.87 -6.27
CA GLU A 295 12.77 -13.06 -6.81
C GLU A 295 13.96 -13.56 -5.99
N ARG A 296 14.39 -12.80 -4.96
CA ARG A 296 15.41 -13.19 -3.98
C ARG A 296 14.86 -14.03 -2.82
N GLY A 297 13.54 -14.07 -2.64
CA GLY A 297 12.83 -14.75 -1.55
C GLY A 297 11.86 -13.79 -0.83
N CYS A 298 10.62 -14.19 -0.59
CA CYS A 298 9.64 -13.39 0.13
C CYS A 298 8.83 -14.26 1.11
N HIS A 299 8.97 -14.01 2.41
CA HIS A 299 8.26 -14.76 3.47
C HIS A 299 7.17 -13.90 4.13
N LEU A 300 7.39 -12.59 4.24
CA LEU A 300 6.40 -11.60 4.68
C LEU A 300 6.31 -10.51 3.60
N LEU A 301 5.13 -10.30 3.03
CA LEU A 301 4.91 -9.27 2.01
C LEU A 301 4.10 -8.10 2.58
N VAL A 302 4.64 -6.89 2.50
CA VAL A 302 3.89 -5.65 2.75
C VAL A 302 3.49 -5.04 1.40
N ALA A 303 2.22 -4.72 1.20
CA ALA A 303 1.74 -4.29 -0.11
C ALA A 303 0.62 -3.24 -0.09
N THR A 304 0.63 -2.33 -1.07
CA THR A 304 -0.58 -1.57 -1.43
C THR A 304 -1.47 -2.42 -2.35
N PRO A 305 -2.79 -2.53 -2.13
CA PRO A 305 -3.65 -3.47 -2.85
C PRO A 305 -3.51 -3.44 -4.38
N GLY A 306 -3.52 -2.26 -5.00
CA GLY A 306 -3.40 -2.12 -6.45
C GLY A 306 -2.09 -2.66 -7.05
N ARG A 307 -0.95 -2.53 -6.36
CA ARG A 307 0.33 -3.09 -6.82
C ARG A 307 0.42 -4.60 -6.55
N LEU A 308 -0.25 -5.11 -5.51
CA LEU A 308 -0.29 -6.55 -5.27
C LEU A 308 -1.02 -7.29 -6.40
N VAL A 309 -2.19 -6.78 -6.82
CA VAL A 309 -2.96 -7.35 -7.94
C VAL A 309 -2.12 -7.44 -9.21
N ASP A 310 -1.37 -6.38 -9.58
CA ASP A 310 -0.45 -6.36 -10.72
C ASP A 310 0.69 -7.41 -10.59
N MET A 311 1.19 -7.67 -9.37
CA MET A 311 2.18 -8.74 -9.13
C MET A 311 1.58 -10.15 -9.23
N MET A 312 0.32 -10.33 -8.81
CA MET A 312 -0.41 -11.60 -8.92
C MET A 312 -0.74 -11.90 -10.39
N GLU A 313 -1.25 -10.93 -11.16
CA GLU A 313 -1.53 -11.06 -12.59
C GLU A 313 -0.29 -11.42 -13.42
N ARG A 314 0.90 -10.95 -13.01
CA ARG A 314 2.19 -11.32 -13.63
C ARG A 314 2.71 -12.70 -13.21
N GLY A 315 2.01 -13.40 -12.31
CA GLY A 315 2.45 -14.67 -11.72
C GLY A 315 3.71 -14.55 -10.86
N LYS A 316 3.94 -13.40 -10.22
CA LYS A 316 5.10 -13.16 -9.33
C LYS A 316 4.81 -13.45 -7.87
N ILE A 317 3.55 -13.33 -7.45
CA ILE A 317 3.06 -13.71 -6.12
C ILE A 317 1.96 -14.78 -6.26
N GLY A 318 1.95 -15.75 -5.36
CA GLY A 318 0.77 -16.55 -5.01
C GLY A 318 0.47 -16.42 -3.54
N LEU A 319 -0.80 -16.60 -3.18
CA LEU A 319 -1.28 -16.50 -1.80
C LEU A 319 -1.70 -17.86 -1.25
N ASP A 320 -1.42 -18.93 -2.00
CA ASP A 320 -1.70 -20.34 -1.75
C ASP A 320 -1.31 -20.81 -0.33
N TYR A 321 -0.27 -20.21 0.25
CA TYR A 321 0.27 -20.53 1.60
C TYR A 321 0.23 -19.33 2.57
N CYS A 322 -0.65 -18.35 2.32
CA CYS A 322 -0.78 -17.15 3.15
C CYS A 322 -1.56 -17.44 4.44
N ASN A 323 -0.85 -17.84 5.50
CA ASN A 323 -1.41 -18.17 6.80
C ASN A 323 -1.80 -16.95 7.65
N TYR A 324 -1.19 -15.77 7.40
CA TYR A 324 -1.45 -14.55 8.18
C TYR A 324 -1.80 -13.38 7.27
N LEU A 325 -3.05 -12.92 7.32
CA LEU A 325 -3.52 -11.73 6.61
C LEU A 325 -3.70 -10.56 7.58
N VAL A 326 -3.07 -9.42 7.30
CA VAL A 326 -3.26 -8.16 8.04
C VAL A 326 -3.77 -7.08 7.10
N LEU A 327 -4.81 -6.34 7.52
CA LEU A 327 -5.25 -5.09 6.89
C LEU A 327 -4.99 -3.95 7.89
N ASP A 328 -3.97 -3.11 7.65
CA ASP A 328 -3.72 -1.92 8.48
C ASP A 328 -4.31 -0.66 7.83
N GLU A 329 -4.92 0.20 8.65
CA GLU A 329 -5.77 1.33 8.22
C GLU A 329 -6.86 0.90 7.22
N ALA A 330 -7.64 -0.11 7.60
CA ALA A 330 -8.69 -0.71 6.76
C ALA A 330 -9.79 0.30 6.35
N ASP A 331 -10.17 1.22 7.24
CA ASP A 331 -11.06 2.34 6.95
C ASP A 331 -10.51 3.22 5.80
N ARG A 332 -9.27 3.66 5.93
CA ARG A 332 -8.58 4.45 4.91
C ARG A 332 -8.45 3.70 3.58
N MET A 333 -8.30 2.36 3.59
CA MET A 333 -8.30 1.58 2.35
C MET A 333 -9.66 1.60 1.63
N LEU A 334 -10.77 1.50 2.37
CA LEU A 334 -12.11 1.65 1.79
C LEU A 334 -12.33 3.07 1.26
N ASP A 335 -11.93 4.11 2.02
CA ASP A 335 -12.00 5.50 1.60
C ASP A 335 -11.19 5.79 0.33
N MET A 336 -10.08 5.08 0.11
CA MET A 336 -9.27 5.16 -1.12
C MET A 336 -9.85 4.34 -2.28
N GLY A 337 -10.99 3.67 -2.09
CA GLY A 337 -11.65 2.86 -3.10
C GLY A 337 -10.96 1.52 -3.39
N PHE A 338 -10.17 0.99 -2.43
CA PHE A 338 -9.45 -0.28 -2.62
C PHE A 338 -10.29 -1.53 -2.36
N GLU A 339 -11.57 -1.41 -1.94
CA GLU A 339 -12.42 -2.57 -1.66
C GLU A 339 -12.44 -3.61 -2.80
N PRO A 340 -12.60 -3.25 -4.09
CA PRO A 340 -12.62 -4.24 -5.17
C PRO A 340 -11.30 -5.00 -5.29
N GLN A 341 -10.16 -4.34 -5.09
CA GLN A 341 -8.84 -4.98 -5.12
C GLN A 341 -8.64 -5.88 -3.90
N ILE A 342 -9.08 -5.45 -2.71
CA ILE A 342 -8.97 -6.24 -1.48
C ILE A 342 -9.83 -7.50 -1.58
N ARG A 343 -11.09 -7.39 -2.02
CA ARG A 343 -11.95 -8.55 -2.26
C ARG A 343 -11.37 -9.47 -3.33
N ARG A 344 -10.77 -8.93 -4.39
CA ARG A 344 -10.05 -9.74 -5.38
C ARG A 344 -8.88 -10.54 -4.78
N ILE A 345 -8.08 -9.91 -3.91
CA ILE A 345 -6.95 -10.54 -3.21
C ILE A 345 -7.40 -11.64 -2.24
N VAL A 346 -8.50 -11.41 -1.51
CA VAL A 346 -8.90 -12.22 -0.33
C VAL A 346 -9.98 -13.26 -0.63
N GLU A 347 -10.86 -13.01 -1.61
CA GLU A 347 -12.04 -13.84 -1.91
C GLU A 347 -12.02 -14.47 -3.32
N GLN A 348 -11.22 -13.94 -4.26
CA GLN A 348 -11.30 -14.30 -5.69
C GLN A 348 -10.00 -14.88 -6.27
N ASP A 349 -9.04 -15.23 -5.42
CA ASP A 349 -7.74 -15.82 -5.81
C ASP A 349 -7.38 -16.99 -4.88
N THR A 350 -6.08 -17.30 -4.77
CA THR A 350 -5.49 -18.50 -4.17
C THR A 350 -5.39 -18.48 -2.65
N MET A 351 -5.82 -17.41 -1.98
CA MET A 351 -5.65 -17.27 -0.54
C MET A 351 -6.52 -18.28 0.25
N PRO A 352 -5.96 -19.00 1.25
CA PRO A 352 -6.74 -19.83 2.16
C PRO A 352 -7.91 -19.06 2.79
N HIS A 353 -9.08 -19.71 2.89
CA HIS A 353 -10.27 -19.10 3.48
C HIS A 353 -10.09 -18.77 4.97
N LYS A 354 -10.94 -17.86 5.48
CA LYS A 354 -10.98 -17.54 6.91
C LYS A 354 -11.24 -18.78 7.77
N GLY A 355 -10.67 -18.82 8.97
CA GLY A 355 -10.64 -20.02 9.82
C GLY A 355 -9.54 -21.02 9.46
N ILE A 356 -8.96 -20.97 8.24
CA ILE A 356 -7.72 -21.67 7.89
C ILE A 356 -6.53 -20.73 8.07
N ARG A 357 -6.60 -19.53 7.47
CA ARG A 357 -5.70 -18.42 7.78
C ARG A 357 -6.17 -17.67 9.03
N GLN A 358 -5.23 -17.05 9.74
CA GLN A 358 -5.52 -16.03 10.75
C GLN A 358 -5.61 -14.66 10.08
N THR A 359 -6.67 -13.91 10.36
CA THR A 359 -6.92 -12.57 9.81
C THR A 359 -6.98 -11.51 10.92
N MET A 360 -6.29 -10.39 10.69
CA MET A 360 -6.25 -9.25 11.60
C MET A 360 -6.60 -7.96 10.84
N MET A 361 -7.52 -7.18 11.37
CA MET A 361 -7.93 -5.89 10.81
C MET A 361 -7.67 -4.78 11.82
N PHE A 362 -6.93 -3.76 11.41
CA PHE A 362 -6.60 -2.59 12.21
C PHE A 362 -7.21 -1.33 11.56
N SER A 363 -7.90 -0.54 12.36
CA SER A 363 -8.67 0.63 11.89
C SER A 363 -8.66 1.74 12.94
N ALA A 364 -8.81 3.00 12.54
CA ALA A 364 -9.02 4.11 13.50
C ALA A 364 -10.52 4.28 13.83
N THR A 365 -11.37 3.94 12.87
CA THR A 365 -12.83 4.06 12.93
C THR A 365 -13.51 2.70 12.74
N PHE A 366 -14.81 2.60 13.04
CA PHE A 366 -15.59 1.36 12.86
C PHE A 366 -16.96 1.62 12.21
N PRO A 367 -17.02 2.26 11.02
CA PRO A 367 -18.25 2.50 10.29
C PRO A 367 -18.86 1.19 9.78
N LYS A 368 -20.08 1.26 9.25
CA LYS A 368 -20.86 0.08 8.82
C LYS A 368 -20.14 -0.72 7.74
N GLU A 369 -19.42 -0.05 6.86
CA GLU A 369 -18.63 -0.61 5.76
C GLU A 369 -17.49 -1.48 6.31
N ILE A 370 -16.82 -1.04 7.37
CA ILE A 370 -15.78 -1.82 8.05
C ILE A 370 -16.37 -2.96 8.88
N GLN A 371 -17.55 -2.79 9.48
CA GLN A 371 -18.26 -3.88 10.15
C GLN A 371 -18.64 -5.00 9.16
N ILE A 372 -19.08 -4.64 7.95
CA ILE A 372 -19.35 -5.59 6.87
C ILE A 372 -18.05 -6.30 6.45
N LEU A 373 -16.98 -5.55 6.18
CA LEU A 373 -15.69 -6.11 5.77
C LEU A 373 -15.12 -7.07 6.84
N ALA A 374 -15.22 -6.71 8.12
CA ALA A 374 -14.80 -7.55 9.24
C ALA A 374 -15.62 -8.84 9.35
N ARG A 375 -16.95 -8.76 9.22
CA ARG A 375 -17.82 -9.96 9.20
C ARG A 375 -17.48 -10.89 8.02
N ASP A 376 -17.21 -10.32 6.86
CA ASP A 376 -16.92 -11.08 5.64
C ASP A 376 -15.56 -11.80 5.75
N PHE A 377 -14.52 -11.13 6.27
CA PHE A 377 -13.14 -11.65 6.26
C PHE A 377 -12.66 -12.34 7.55
N LEU A 378 -13.28 -12.08 8.70
CA LEU A 378 -12.85 -12.62 10.01
C LEU A 378 -13.73 -13.79 10.48
N GLU A 379 -13.15 -14.72 11.23
CA GLU A 379 -13.83 -15.88 11.81
C GLU A 379 -13.71 -15.90 13.35
N GLU A 380 -14.85 -16.01 14.07
CA GLU A 380 -14.93 -15.98 15.54
C GLU A 380 -14.00 -14.97 16.25
N TYR A 381 -13.89 -13.76 15.70
CA TYR A 381 -12.87 -12.78 16.09
C TYR A 381 -13.08 -12.14 17.46
N ILE A 382 -12.00 -11.62 18.03
CA ILE A 382 -12.05 -10.69 19.16
C ILE A 382 -12.11 -9.25 18.63
N PHE A 383 -13.09 -8.47 19.09
CA PHE A 383 -13.14 -7.03 18.86
C PHE A 383 -12.41 -6.30 20.00
N LEU A 384 -11.42 -5.47 19.64
CA LEU A 384 -10.58 -4.72 20.56
C LEU A 384 -10.74 -3.22 20.32
N ALA A 385 -11.30 -2.49 21.27
CA ALA A 385 -11.39 -1.04 21.26
C ALA A 385 -10.37 -0.42 22.22
N VAL A 386 -9.49 0.45 21.69
CA VAL A 386 -8.47 1.17 22.48
C VAL A 386 -8.82 2.65 22.50
N GLY A 387 -9.23 3.14 23.67
CA GLY A 387 -9.81 4.46 23.85
C GLY A 387 -11.20 4.57 23.21
N ARG A 388 -11.68 5.80 23.04
CA ARG A 388 -12.97 6.05 22.40
C ARG A 388 -12.89 5.81 20.89
N VAL A 389 -13.53 4.74 20.40
CA VAL A 389 -13.58 4.39 18.96
C VAL A 389 -14.05 5.59 18.13
N GLY A 390 -13.34 5.90 17.03
CA GLY A 390 -13.67 7.03 16.15
C GLY A 390 -13.41 8.42 16.73
N SER A 391 -12.78 8.55 17.90
CA SER A 391 -12.34 9.84 18.44
C SER A 391 -11.12 10.39 17.71
N THR A 392 -11.01 11.72 17.65
CA THR A 392 -9.76 12.43 17.38
C THR A 392 -8.84 12.37 18.61
N SER A 393 -7.55 12.64 18.43
CA SER A 393 -6.62 12.77 19.56
C SER A 393 -6.92 14.02 20.38
N GLU A 394 -6.76 13.90 21.70
CA GLU A 394 -6.83 14.99 22.67
C GLU A 394 -5.81 16.11 22.40
N ASN A 395 -4.76 15.83 21.62
CA ASN A 395 -3.76 16.82 21.21
C ASN A 395 -4.28 17.81 20.13
N ILE A 396 -5.53 17.69 19.67
CA ILE A 396 -6.13 18.59 18.67
C ILE A 396 -7.20 19.47 19.31
N THR A 397 -6.94 20.77 19.38
CA THR A 397 -7.96 21.77 19.72
C THR A 397 -8.93 21.93 18.56
N GLN A 398 -10.15 21.43 18.71
CA GLN A 398 -11.22 21.62 17.74
C GLN A 398 -12.03 22.87 18.10
N LYS A 399 -12.16 23.80 17.15
CA LYS A 399 -13.07 24.96 17.24
C LYS A 399 -14.10 24.86 16.14
N VAL A 400 -15.37 24.94 16.52
CA VAL A 400 -16.50 25.05 15.59
C VAL A 400 -17.06 26.47 15.72
N VAL A 401 -17.22 27.14 14.59
CA VAL A 401 -17.67 28.53 14.51
C VAL A 401 -18.74 28.64 13.43
N TRP A 402 -19.79 29.42 13.69
CA TRP A 402 -20.80 29.74 12.69
C TRP A 402 -20.33 30.92 11.86
N VAL A 403 -20.30 30.76 10.53
CA VAL A 403 -19.87 31.80 9.58
C VAL A 403 -20.74 31.69 8.34
N GLU A 404 -21.39 32.78 7.95
CA GLU A 404 -22.20 32.85 6.73
C GLU A 404 -21.34 32.73 5.47
N GLU A 405 -21.91 32.26 4.37
CA GLU A 405 -21.14 31.94 3.15
C GLU A 405 -20.39 33.15 2.55
N SER A 406 -20.97 34.35 2.67
CA SER A 406 -20.32 35.62 2.29
C SER A 406 -19.06 35.91 3.10
N ASP A 407 -19.05 35.51 4.38
CA ASP A 407 -18.10 35.99 5.38
C ASP A 407 -16.92 35.02 5.54
N LYS A 408 -17.06 33.77 5.07
CA LYS A 408 -16.03 32.72 5.10
C LYS A 408 -14.68 33.18 4.56
N ARG A 409 -14.65 34.01 3.52
CA ARG A 409 -13.39 34.53 2.94
C ARG A 409 -12.70 35.49 3.89
N SER A 410 -13.40 36.49 4.40
CA SER A 410 -12.88 37.45 5.38
C SER A 410 -12.42 36.74 6.65
N PHE A 411 -13.24 35.82 7.16
CA PHE A 411 -12.91 35.02 8.34
C PHE A 411 -11.67 34.15 8.14
N LEU A 412 -11.47 33.57 6.94
CA LEU A 412 -10.25 32.85 6.60
C LEU A 412 -9.03 33.78 6.57
N LEU A 413 -9.15 35.02 6.07
CA LEU A 413 -8.05 35.99 6.12
C LEU A 413 -7.68 36.36 7.55
N ASP A 414 -8.66 36.60 8.43
CA ASP A 414 -8.42 36.86 9.86
C ASP A 414 -7.64 35.71 10.50
N LEU A 415 -8.08 34.47 10.26
CA LEU A 415 -7.45 33.25 10.73
C LEU A 415 -6.02 33.06 10.20
N LEU A 416 -5.78 33.33 8.91
CA LEU A 416 -4.46 33.25 8.29
C LEU A 416 -3.52 34.36 8.82
N SER A 417 -4.03 35.56 9.08
CA SER A 417 -3.26 36.66 9.66
C SER A 417 -2.85 36.39 11.12
N ALA A 418 -3.70 35.70 11.90
CA ALA A 418 -3.42 35.24 13.25
C ALA A 418 -2.51 34.00 13.30
N THR A 419 -2.27 33.35 12.16
CA THR A 419 -1.45 32.15 12.04
C THR A 419 0.01 32.55 11.82
N GLY A 420 0.93 32.03 12.63
CA GLY A 420 2.33 32.49 12.65
C GLY A 420 3.07 32.24 11.33
N LYS A 421 4.09 33.08 11.02
CA LYS A 421 4.83 33.05 9.74
C LYS A 421 5.38 31.67 9.35
N ASP A 422 5.76 30.85 10.33
CA ASP A 422 6.31 29.50 10.11
C ASP A 422 5.24 28.40 10.27
N SER A 423 4.00 28.65 9.86
CA SER A 423 2.89 27.69 9.99
C SER A 423 2.36 27.23 8.65
N LEU A 424 2.40 25.92 8.44
CA LEU A 424 1.67 25.26 7.36
C LEU A 424 0.17 25.22 7.69
N THR A 425 -0.68 25.60 6.73
CA THR A 425 -2.16 25.66 6.88
C THR A 425 -2.86 24.93 5.75
N LEU A 426 -3.78 24.03 6.08
CA LEU A 426 -4.53 23.24 5.10
C LEU A 426 -6.01 23.63 5.11
N VAL A 427 -6.49 24.11 3.97
CA VAL A 427 -7.86 24.62 3.80
C VAL A 427 -8.66 23.63 2.96
N PHE A 428 -9.66 23.00 3.55
CA PHE A 428 -10.57 22.09 2.87
C PHE A 428 -11.80 22.83 2.35
N VAL A 429 -12.07 22.63 1.06
CA VAL A 429 -13.26 23.11 0.36
C VAL A 429 -14.00 21.93 -0.30
N GLU A 430 -15.30 22.09 -0.49
CA GLU A 430 -16.16 21.00 -1.00
C GLU A 430 -15.91 20.70 -2.49
N THR A 431 -15.74 21.72 -3.32
CA THR A 431 -15.69 21.56 -4.79
C THR A 431 -14.33 21.91 -5.38
N LYS A 432 -13.98 21.26 -6.52
CA LYS A 432 -12.74 21.50 -7.26
C LYS A 432 -12.64 22.95 -7.72
N LYS A 433 -13.72 23.48 -8.30
CA LYS A 433 -13.85 24.89 -8.69
C LYS A 433 -13.71 25.84 -7.49
N GLY A 434 -14.20 25.45 -6.31
CA GLY A 434 -13.97 26.18 -5.07
C GLY A 434 -12.50 26.23 -4.66
N ALA A 435 -11.73 25.17 -4.91
CA ALA A 435 -10.30 25.15 -4.63
C ALA A 435 -9.52 26.11 -5.53
N ASP A 436 -9.79 26.08 -6.84
CA ASP A 436 -9.19 27.02 -7.79
C ASP A 436 -9.58 28.48 -7.46
N ALA A 437 -10.87 28.74 -7.23
CA ALA A 437 -11.37 30.08 -6.91
C ALA A 437 -10.84 30.64 -5.58
N LEU A 438 -10.51 29.78 -4.62
CA LEU A 438 -9.94 30.18 -3.33
C LEU A 438 -8.41 30.37 -3.41
N GLU A 439 -7.70 29.55 -4.19
CA GLU A 439 -6.28 29.77 -4.54
C GLU A 439 -6.11 31.13 -5.22
N ASP A 440 -6.92 31.40 -6.26
CA ASP A 440 -6.95 32.66 -6.99
C ASP A 440 -7.22 33.88 -6.08
N PHE A 441 -8.11 33.72 -5.10
CA PHE A 441 -8.43 34.77 -4.13
C PHE A 441 -7.26 35.03 -3.19
N LEU A 442 -6.75 33.99 -2.53
CA LEU A 442 -5.63 34.10 -1.59
C LEU A 442 -4.37 34.66 -2.25
N TYR A 443 -4.09 34.28 -3.50
CA TYR A 443 -2.98 34.81 -4.28
C TYR A 443 -3.10 36.32 -4.54
N ARG A 444 -4.31 36.83 -4.83
CA ARG A 444 -4.58 38.27 -5.01
C ARG A 444 -4.44 39.06 -3.71
N GLU A 445 -4.83 38.47 -2.59
CA GLU A 445 -4.62 39.02 -1.24
C GLU A 445 -3.16 38.91 -0.76
N GLY A 446 -2.23 38.44 -1.62
CA GLY A 446 -0.79 38.39 -1.34
C GLY A 446 -0.32 37.17 -0.56
N TYR A 447 -1.16 36.15 -0.36
CA TYR A 447 -0.78 34.93 0.33
C TYR A 447 -0.10 33.93 -0.62
N ALA A 448 1.04 33.40 -0.19
CA ALA A 448 1.72 32.30 -0.87
C ALA A 448 0.96 30.98 -0.64
N CYS A 449 0.09 30.64 -1.60
CA CYS A 449 -0.74 29.44 -1.57
C CYS A 449 -0.56 28.56 -2.81
N THR A 450 -1.07 27.33 -2.73
CA THR A 450 -1.20 26.41 -3.86
C THR A 450 -2.42 25.51 -3.67
N SER A 451 -2.98 24.93 -4.73
CA SER A 451 -4.14 24.02 -4.64
C SER A 451 -3.90 22.60 -5.14
N ILE A 452 -4.75 21.70 -4.66
CA ILE A 452 -4.73 20.28 -4.98
C ILE A 452 -6.14 19.70 -5.05
N HIS A 453 -6.55 19.38 -6.28
CA HIS A 453 -7.86 18.80 -6.54
C HIS A 453 -7.83 17.70 -7.62
N GLY A 454 -8.99 17.08 -7.83
CA GLY A 454 -9.14 15.89 -8.65
C GLY A 454 -8.83 16.08 -10.13
N ASP A 455 -8.79 17.32 -10.63
CA ASP A 455 -8.54 17.64 -12.05
C ASP A 455 -7.11 18.15 -12.31
N ARG A 456 -6.32 18.45 -11.26
CA ARG A 456 -4.87 18.71 -11.39
C ARG A 456 -4.15 17.43 -11.84
N SER A 457 -3.14 17.54 -12.72
CA SER A 457 -2.37 16.38 -13.15
C SER A 457 -1.56 15.80 -11.98
N GLN A 458 -1.13 14.53 -12.07
CA GLN A 458 -0.35 13.90 -11.00
C GLN A 458 0.97 14.66 -10.73
N ARG A 459 1.58 15.25 -11.77
CA ARG A 459 2.78 16.10 -11.66
C ARG A 459 2.48 17.38 -10.88
N ASP A 460 1.39 18.07 -11.21
CA ASP A 460 1.03 19.34 -10.54
C ASP A 460 0.72 19.10 -9.05
N ARG A 461 0.10 17.95 -8.72
CA ARG A 461 -0.13 17.54 -7.32
C ARG A 461 1.18 17.33 -6.58
N GLU A 462 2.13 16.63 -7.18
CA GLU A 462 3.45 16.41 -6.57
C GLU A 462 4.22 17.73 -6.39
N GLU A 463 4.11 18.66 -7.35
CA GLU A 463 4.71 19.98 -7.26
C GLU A 463 4.06 20.84 -6.15
N ALA A 464 2.74 20.95 -6.10
CA ALA A 464 2.00 21.65 -5.05
C ALA A 464 2.34 21.10 -3.64
N LEU A 465 2.43 19.77 -3.51
CA LEU A 465 2.85 19.12 -2.26
C LEU A 465 4.29 19.46 -1.89
N ASN A 466 5.21 19.53 -2.85
CA ASN A 466 6.61 19.92 -2.61
C ASN A 466 6.73 21.41 -2.23
N GLN A 467 5.96 22.29 -2.87
CA GLN A 467 5.89 23.72 -2.52
C GLN A 467 5.37 23.94 -1.09
N PHE A 468 4.37 23.16 -0.67
CA PHE A 468 3.87 23.21 0.71
C PHE A 468 4.85 22.65 1.74
N ARG A 469 5.41 21.44 1.52
CA ARG A 469 6.38 20.85 2.47
C ARG A 469 7.63 21.72 2.65
N SER A 470 8.08 22.37 1.59
CA SER A 470 9.23 23.29 1.64
C SER A 470 8.92 24.67 2.23
N GLY A 471 7.66 24.93 2.62
CA GLY A 471 7.22 26.22 3.15
C GLY A 471 7.20 27.36 2.12
N LYS A 472 7.43 27.08 0.83
CA LYS A 472 7.34 28.08 -0.25
C LYS A 472 5.91 28.61 -0.43
N CYS A 473 4.94 27.70 -0.34
CA CYS A 473 3.52 28.01 -0.30
C CYS A 473 2.93 27.42 0.99
N PRO A 474 3.00 28.12 2.14
CA PRO A 474 2.57 27.60 3.43
C PRO A 474 1.06 27.34 3.54
N ILE A 475 0.26 27.71 2.52
CA ILE A 475 -1.18 27.45 2.48
C ILE A 475 -1.51 26.48 1.33
N LEU A 476 -2.16 25.37 1.64
CA LEU A 476 -2.63 24.39 0.67
C LEU A 476 -4.16 24.35 0.67
N VAL A 477 -4.77 24.62 -0.49
CA VAL A 477 -6.22 24.51 -0.67
C VAL A 477 -6.55 23.14 -1.29
N ALA A 478 -7.38 22.35 -0.63
CA ALA A 478 -7.62 20.96 -1.00
C ALA A 478 -9.10 20.59 -1.04
N THR A 479 -9.45 19.68 -1.94
CA THR A 479 -10.74 18.96 -1.91
C THR A 479 -10.58 17.62 -1.18
N ALA A 480 -11.62 17.18 -0.46
CA ALA A 480 -11.60 15.91 0.28
C ALA A 480 -11.06 14.74 -0.56
N VAL A 481 -11.63 14.52 -1.75
CA VAL A 481 -11.26 13.51 -2.77
C VAL A 481 -9.77 13.51 -3.13
N SER A 482 -9.08 14.63 -2.97
CA SER A 482 -7.70 14.78 -3.40
C SER A 482 -6.70 14.55 -2.27
N THR A 483 -7.16 14.70 -1.03
CA THR A 483 -6.36 14.41 0.18
C THR A 483 -6.07 12.93 0.39
N HIS A 484 -6.76 12.03 -0.32
CA HIS A 484 -6.44 10.60 -0.37
C HIS A 484 -5.03 10.32 -0.91
N LYS A 485 -4.39 11.28 -1.60
CA LYS A 485 -3.01 11.20 -2.11
C LYS A 485 -2.02 12.14 -1.41
N ILE A 486 -2.44 12.82 -0.34
CA ILE A 486 -1.67 13.93 0.23
C ILE A 486 -0.84 13.47 1.43
N LEU A 487 0.47 13.52 1.24
CA LEU A 487 1.45 13.28 2.29
C LEU A 487 2.19 14.57 2.69
N VAL A 488 1.52 15.72 2.77
CA VAL A 488 2.19 16.94 3.30
C VAL A 488 2.48 16.85 4.78
N ASP A 489 3.52 17.54 5.19
CA ASP A 489 3.95 17.67 6.58
C ASP A 489 2.93 18.49 7.38
N ALA A 490 2.78 18.16 8.66
CA ALA A 490 1.56 18.48 9.42
C ALA A 490 1.23 19.98 9.39
N PRO A 491 0.08 20.36 8.81
CA PRO A 491 -0.45 21.71 8.99
C PRO A 491 -0.72 21.94 10.48
N LYS A 492 -0.25 23.07 11.01
CA LYS A 492 -0.56 23.51 12.38
C LYS A 492 -2.03 23.91 12.53
N THR A 493 -2.64 24.30 11.42
CA THR A 493 -4.03 24.76 11.37
C THR A 493 -4.76 24.11 10.20
N LEU A 494 -6.00 23.65 10.44
CA LEU A 494 -6.90 23.14 9.42
C LEU A 494 -8.22 23.89 9.44
N PHE A 495 -8.67 24.29 8.26
CA PHE A 495 -10.00 24.85 8.05
C PHE A 495 -10.81 23.90 7.18
N HIS A 496 -12.09 23.75 7.49
CA HIS A 496 -12.99 22.86 6.76
C HIS A 496 -14.33 23.55 6.51
N GLU A 497 -14.62 23.81 5.24
CA GLU A 497 -15.95 24.22 4.82
C GLU A 497 -16.89 22.99 4.80
N SER A 498 -17.81 22.89 5.76
CA SER A 498 -18.75 21.78 5.84
C SER A 498 -20.03 22.07 5.07
N GLY A 499 -20.27 21.31 3.99
CA GLY A 499 -21.56 21.26 3.31
C GLY A 499 -22.64 20.59 4.16
N LYS A 500 -22.65 19.25 4.27
CA LYS A 500 -23.79 18.50 4.86
C LYS A 500 -23.49 17.23 5.68
N THR A 501 -22.23 16.88 5.99
CA THR A 501 -21.93 15.57 6.62
C THR A 501 -20.79 15.58 7.65
N THR A 502 -21.09 15.16 8.89
CA THR A 502 -20.16 15.10 10.03
C THR A 502 -19.01 14.09 9.85
N HIS A 503 -19.20 13.04 9.05
CA HIS A 503 -18.20 11.96 8.90
C HIS A 503 -16.96 12.41 8.10
N MET A 504 -17.11 13.24 7.06
CA MET A 504 -15.94 13.81 6.35
C MET A 504 -15.09 14.69 7.27
N TYR A 505 -15.73 15.44 8.17
CA TYR A 505 -15.03 16.31 9.11
C TYR A 505 -14.12 15.49 10.03
N GLN A 506 -14.63 14.40 10.63
CA GLN A 506 -13.84 13.52 11.48
C GLN A 506 -12.66 12.87 10.71
N HIS A 507 -12.90 12.39 9.49
CA HIS A 507 -11.88 11.81 8.62
C HIS A 507 -10.75 12.79 8.26
N ASN A 508 -11.11 14.02 7.87
CA ASN A 508 -10.14 15.05 7.48
C ASN A 508 -9.32 15.53 8.69
N PHE A 509 -9.93 15.65 9.88
CA PHE A 509 -9.22 16.00 11.11
C PHE A 509 -8.30 14.88 11.62
N GLN A 510 -8.70 13.60 11.51
CA GLN A 510 -7.86 12.47 11.92
C GLN A 510 -6.58 12.36 11.07
N LYS A 511 -6.57 12.77 9.79
CA LYS A 511 -5.34 12.76 8.97
C LYS A 511 -4.26 13.77 9.42
N LEU A 512 -4.63 14.91 10.01
CA LEU A 512 -3.66 15.85 10.61
C LEU A 512 -2.96 15.24 11.83
N ASN A 513 -3.75 14.50 12.62
CA ASN A 513 -3.36 13.89 13.89
C ASN A 513 -2.12 12.99 13.77
N GLU A 514 -2.05 12.22 12.68
CA GLU A 514 -1.01 11.22 12.46
C GLU A 514 0.37 11.87 12.25
N LYS A 515 0.41 13.04 11.58
CA LYS A 515 1.65 13.70 11.19
C LYS A 515 2.15 14.77 12.15
N HIS A 516 1.32 15.34 13.03
CA HIS A 516 1.82 16.22 14.09
C HIS A 516 2.83 15.48 15.01
N LYS A 517 2.67 14.15 15.12
CA LYS A 517 3.61 13.25 15.80
C LYS A 517 4.90 12.97 15.00
N HIS A 518 5.00 13.33 13.72
CA HIS A 518 6.21 13.13 12.90
C HIS A 518 7.17 14.32 12.89
N LEU A 519 6.70 15.57 12.87
CA LEU A 519 7.62 16.72 12.87
C LEU A 519 8.34 16.90 14.22
N HIS A 520 7.70 16.53 15.33
CA HIS A 520 8.40 16.48 16.62
C HIS A 520 9.50 15.39 16.70
N LYS A 521 9.60 14.50 15.70
CA LYS A 521 10.68 13.49 15.60
C LYS A 521 11.88 13.98 14.78
N SER A 522 11.80 15.13 14.10
CA SER A 522 12.90 15.69 13.29
C SER A 522 13.36 17.08 13.75
N GLY A 523 12.81 17.58 14.86
CA GLY A 523 13.10 18.91 15.42
C GLY A 523 13.69 18.88 16.83
N LYS A 524 14.25 17.75 17.25
CA LYS A 524 15.04 17.54 18.48
C LYS A 524 16.11 16.49 18.24
#